data_AF-A0A0C3Q106-F1
#
_entry.id   AF-A0A0C3Q106-F1
#
_cell.length_a   1.000
_cell.length_b   1.000
_cell.length_c   1.000
_cell.angle_alpha   90.00
_cell.angle_beta   90.00
_cell.angle_gamma   90.00
#
_symmetry.space_group_name_H-M   'P 1'
#
loop_
_entity.id
_entity.type
_entity.pdbx_description
1 polymer ?
#
loop_
_entity_poly.entity_id
_entity_poly.type
_entity_poly.pdbx_seq_one_letter_code
_entity_poly.pdbx_strand_id
1 'polypeptide(L)'
;MGHKRPAAGTTTTQPPRKKSRGESRSKAEARRAPITAKAPLKNGRDTDEDEGDEFDEMSEAGDDSSDDDDDADEEDDMEVDGAESKPKKKKKVTPRTGVRTKSLDSRFLRERSGIVRYSQKLKVEGLKAVMENADEARKGRIMSALKNSVTRIFDNPDKGAVGHPAVHRALWEYLQEVSRLPTPEEQTKARIEMFENCQELLAEMAHTKDGSRAVREFVAWGSAKDHLEKMCLDDQAQLVLFTCLDTVDDTKTLVSSIVNDVVSLAPKLVFPSSTADPSATDVASGRRSLIYLLLPRDPRYFTPALIRTIAETDEIIAQTSKKDAEPRKKEILAGAREGLLKFVTSEAEKLVRDPAGTLVATNVVLHADGDKTAATKALLRPLVDSPFPPPPSSSEPHSIDLVHSSRLYKTLLQGGRFSRESNSVIPVPSYSAINFARSMVNNVGKENLLTMATDGEGAFVLTELLERFIKDGTDEKKELKAWVGSKMAKKRIEGSGAKGKDALLSKTISKSTSPDFMRHLSLD
;
A
#
# COMPACT_ATOMS: atom_id res chain seq x y z
N MET A 1 37.76 67.12 -2.65
CA MET A 1 37.17 67.96 -3.72
C MET A 1 35.72 67.53 -3.92
N GLY A 2 34.77 68.48 -3.82
CA GLY A 2 33.33 68.38 -4.22
C GLY A 2 32.49 67.35 -3.46
N HIS A 3 31.71 67.59 -2.39
CA HIS A 3 30.69 68.63 -2.09
C HIS A 3 29.53 68.72 -3.10
N LYS A 4 28.37 68.12 -2.79
CA LYS A 4 27.13 68.83 -2.33
C LYS A 4 25.82 68.01 -2.59
N ARG A 5 25.05 67.84 -1.51
CA ARG A 5 23.56 67.74 -1.42
C ARG A 5 22.90 69.06 -1.91
N PRO A 6 21.56 69.24 -2.13
CA PRO A 6 20.45 68.73 -1.30
C PRO A 6 19.07 68.53 -2.00
N ALA A 7 18.01 68.51 -1.17
CA ALA A 7 16.65 68.00 -1.34
C ALA A 7 15.56 69.01 -1.81
N ALA A 8 14.29 68.54 -1.74
CA ALA A 8 12.96 69.20 -1.89
C ALA A 8 12.31 69.08 -3.30
N GLY A 9 11.00 68.90 -3.51
CA GLY A 9 9.80 68.95 -2.66
C GLY A 9 8.52 68.54 -3.43
N THR A 10 7.40 68.57 -2.73
CA THR A 10 6.01 68.07 -2.94
C THR A 10 5.11 68.76 -4.00
N THR A 11 4.09 68.04 -4.52
CA THR A 11 2.61 68.39 -4.71
C THR A 11 1.97 67.53 -5.83
N THR A 12 0.93 66.70 -5.58
CA THR A 12 -0.54 66.93 -5.61
C THR A 12 -1.16 67.33 -6.95
N THR A 13 -1.93 66.43 -7.62
CA THR A 13 -3.30 66.67 -8.16
C THR A 13 -3.91 65.43 -8.87
N GLN A 14 -5.16 65.09 -8.54
CA GLN A 14 -6.13 64.23 -9.28
C GLN A 14 -6.94 65.11 -10.29
N PRO A 15 -8.10 64.68 -10.87
CA PRO A 15 -8.46 63.59 -11.83
C PRO A 15 -9.17 64.20 -13.10
N PRO A 16 -10.00 63.49 -13.92
CA PRO A 16 -11.41 63.25 -13.53
C PRO A 16 -12.10 61.95 -14.04
N ARG A 17 -13.20 61.62 -13.33
CA ARG A 17 -14.28 60.68 -13.63
C ARG A 17 -15.25 61.22 -14.70
N LYS A 18 -15.99 60.32 -15.38
CA LYS A 18 -17.43 60.52 -15.67
C LYS A 18 -18.23 59.21 -15.50
N LYS A 19 -19.41 59.36 -14.86
CA LYS A 19 -20.46 58.38 -14.53
C LYS A 19 -21.63 58.49 -15.51
N SER A 20 -22.40 57.41 -15.67
CA SER A 20 -23.89 57.37 -15.69
C SER A 20 -24.31 55.88 -15.68
N ARG A 21 -24.83 55.29 -14.60
CA ARG A 21 -26.16 55.38 -13.94
C ARG A 21 -27.33 54.94 -14.85
N GLY A 22 -28.00 53.86 -14.44
CA GLY A 22 -29.31 53.40 -14.92
C GLY A 22 -29.73 52.10 -14.24
N GLU A 23 -30.67 52.20 -13.28
CA GLU A 23 -31.25 51.14 -12.44
C GLU A 23 -32.31 50.31 -13.19
N SER A 24 -32.51 49.04 -12.83
CA SER A 24 -33.85 48.46 -12.58
C SER A 24 -33.79 47.06 -11.93
N ARG A 25 -34.73 46.84 -11.00
CA ARG A 25 -34.92 45.73 -10.05
C ARG A 25 -35.65 44.49 -10.62
N SER A 26 -35.57 43.41 -9.82
CA SER A 26 -36.50 42.25 -9.67
C SER A 26 -36.33 41.11 -10.69
N LYS A 27 -36.42 39.82 -10.35
CA LYS A 27 -37.15 39.09 -9.29
C LYS A 27 -36.36 37.88 -8.77
N ALA A 28 -36.66 37.49 -7.53
CA ALA A 28 -36.35 36.21 -6.91
C ALA A 28 -37.43 35.15 -7.21
N GLU A 29 -37.03 33.88 -7.32
CA GLU A 29 -37.75 32.61 -7.03
C GLU A 29 -37.04 31.46 -7.81
N ALA A 30 -36.90 30.21 -7.36
CA ALA A 30 -37.40 29.51 -6.20
C ALA A 30 -36.49 28.32 -5.86
N ARG A 31 -36.45 28.00 -4.56
CA ARG A 31 -35.93 26.75 -3.99
C ARG A 31 -36.77 25.57 -4.46
N ARG A 32 -36.14 24.41 -4.75
CA ARG A 32 -36.82 23.11 -4.73
C ARG A 32 -36.13 22.19 -3.73
N ALA A 33 -36.94 21.71 -2.79
CA ALA A 33 -36.62 20.75 -1.74
C ALA A 33 -36.62 19.30 -2.30
N PRO A 34 -36.16 18.30 -1.53
CA PRO A 34 -35.89 16.95 -2.02
C PRO A 34 -37.15 16.08 -2.04
N ILE A 35 -37.25 15.19 -3.01
CA ILE A 35 -38.32 14.18 -3.10
C ILE A 35 -37.76 12.82 -2.70
N THR A 36 -38.31 12.33 -1.59
CA THR A 36 -38.33 10.96 -1.10
C THR A 36 -39.29 10.09 -1.94
N ALA A 37 -38.90 8.86 -2.31
CA ALA A 37 -39.83 7.72 -2.45
C ALA A 37 -39.07 6.39 -2.60
N LYS A 38 -39.52 5.37 -1.86
CA LYS A 38 -39.05 3.97 -1.85
C LYS A 38 -39.85 3.09 -2.83
N ALA A 39 -39.20 1.99 -3.25
CA ALA A 39 -39.72 0.63 -3.59
C ALA A 39 -40.42 0.43 -4.96
N PRO A 40 -40.46 -0.81 -5.56
CA PRO A 40 -40.37 -2.13 -4.89
C PRO A 40 -39.50 -3.24 -5.54
N LEU A 41 -39.26 -4.24 -4.69
CA LEU A 41 -38.73 -5.58 -4.95
C LEU A 41 -39.57 -6.37 -5.99
N LYS A 42 -38.90 -7.15 -6.83
CA LYS A 42 -39.48 -8.34 -7.47
C LYS A 42 -38.52 -9.51 -7.36
N ASN A 43 -39.02 -10.57 -6.72
CA ASN A 43 -38.46 -11.91 -6.73
C ASN A 43 -38.64 -12.54 -8.12
N GLY A 44 -37.59 -13.17 -8.63
CA GLY A 44 -37.62 -14.16 -9.69
C GLY A 44 -36.49 -15.14 -9.42
N ARG A 45 -36.83 -16.37 -9.03
CA ARG A 45 -35.94 -17.52 -9.07
C ARG A 45 -35.85 -17.94 -10.53
N ASP A 46 -34.64 -18.21 -11.00
CA ASP A 46 -34.35 -19.34 -11.89
C ASP A 46 -32.87 -19.69 -11.69
N THR A 47 -32.64 -21.00 -11.65
CA THR A 47 -31.40 -21.72 -11.43
C THR A 47 -30.50 -21.70 -12.68
N ASP A 48 -29.25 -22.13 -12.49
CA ASP A 48 -28.24 -22.62 -13.48
C ASP A 48 -26.90 -21.87 -13.26
N GLU A 49 -26.07 -22.34 -12.33
CA GLU A 49 -24.91 -23.25 -12.53
C GLU A 49 -23.63 -22.55 -13.06
N ASP A 50 -22.80 -22.14 -12.08
CA ASP A 50 -21.33 -22.23 -11.99
C ASP A 50 -20.40 -21.80 -13.15
N GLU A 51 -19.79 -20.61 -13.00
CA GLU A 51 -18.35 -20.39 -13.23
C GLU A 51 -17.80 -19.54 -12.06
N GLY A 52 -17.20 -20.19 -11.06
CA GLY A 52 -16.74 -19.58 -9.81
C GLY A 52 -15.42 -18.81 -9.93
N ASP A 53 -15.43 -17.55 -9.54
CA ASP A 53 -14.23 -16.79 -9.15
C ASP A 53 -13.99 -17.02 -7.65
N GLU A 54 -13.28 -18.09 -7.32
CA GLU A 54 -12.79 -18.40 -5.97
C GLU A 54 -11.57 -17.52 -5.66
N PHE A 55 -11.79 -16.46 -4.90
CA PHE A 55 -10.78 -15.85 -4.02
C PHE A 55 -11.51 -15.19 -2.84
N ASP A 56 -12.09 -16.05 -1.99
CA ASP A 56 -12.57 -15.64 -0.67
C ASP A 56 -11.37 -15.44 0.26
N GLU A 57 -11.19 -14.20 0.67
CA GLU A 57 -10.30 -13.79 1.75
C GLU A 57 -10.93 -14.32 3.06
N MET A 58 -10.51 -15.52 3.50
CA MET A 58 -11.01 -16.17 4.71
C MET A 58 -10.92 -15.23 5.92
N SER A 59 -12.08 -14.91 6.47
CA SER A 59 -12.28 -14.33 7.79
C SER A 59 -12.31 -15.44 8.84
N GLU A 60 -11.38 -15.45 9.79
CA GLU A 60 -11.51 -16.25 11.01
C GLU A 60 -11.84 -15.36 12.22
N ALA A 61 -13.09 -15.46 12.66
CA ALA A 61 -13.44 -15.50 14.08
C ALA A 61 -13.02 -16.91 14.58
N GLY A 62 -12.38 -17.11 15.74
CA GLY A 62 -12.79 -16.68 17.06
C GLY A 62 -13.54 -17.81 17.76
N ASP A 63 -12.82 -18.79 18.33
CA ASP A 63 -13.25 -19.73 19.37
C ASP A 63 -11.97 -20.34 19.98
N ASP A 64 -11.59 -20.02 21.22
CA ASP A 64 -12.03 -20.62 22.49
C ASP A 64 -11.72 -22.13 22.57
N SER A 65 -10.53 -22.44 23.09
CA SER A 65 -10.18 -23.78 23.57
C SER A 65 -9.70 -23.67 25.00
N SER A 66 -10.62 -23.98 25.91
CA SER A 66 -10.36 -24.33 27.30
C SER A 66 -9.51 -25.60 27.38
N ASP A 67 -8.46 -25.51 28.19
CA ASP A 67 -7.77 -26.66 28.77
C ASP A 67 -8.76 -27.46 29.63
N ASP A 68 -8.97 -28.73 29.30
CA ASP A 68 -9.45 -29.73 30.25
C ASP A 68 -8.49 -30.92 30.20
N ASP A 69 -7.77 -31.05 31.32
CA ASP A 69 -7.05 -32.25 31.73
C ASP A 69 -8.03 -33.42 31.87
N ASP A 70 -7.69 -34.61 31.38
CA ASP A 70 -8.14 -35.86 32.01
C ASP A 70 -7.17 -37.00 31.67
N ASP A 71 -6.51 -37.48 32.72
CA ASP A 71 -5.79 -38.74 32.83
C ASP A 71 -6.76 -39.93 32.62
N ALA A 72 -6.35 -40.94 31.85
CA ALA A 72 -6.72 -42.32 32.12
C ALA A 72 -5.81 -43.30 31.37
N ASP A 73 -5.15 -44.13 32.18
CA ASP A 73 -4.42 -45.33 31.83
C ASP A 73 -5.27 -46.33 31.04
N GLU A 74 -4.67 -47.06 30.09
CA GLU A 74 -4.89 -48.52 30.01
C GLU A 74 -3.77 -49.20 29.19
N GLU A 75 -3.34 -50.32 29.76
CA GLU A 75 -2.18 -51.15 29.43
C GLU A 75 -2.39 -51.96 28.14
N ASP A 76 -1.31 -52.32 27.44
CA ASP A 76 -1.15 -53.70 26.99
C ASP A 76 0.31 -54.01 26.57
N ASP A 77 0.74 -55.16 27.06
CA ASP A 77 2.09 -55.71 27.09
C ASP A 77 2.67 -56.09 25.71
N MET A 78 4.00 -56.01 25.57
CA MET A 78 4.79 -57.13 25.03
C MET A 78 6.26 -57.04 25.47
N GLU A 79 6.70 -58.08 26.20
CA GLU A 79 8.09 -58.40 26.54
C GLU A 79 8.98 -58.61 25.30
N VAL A 80 10.30 -58.38 25.43
CA VAL A 80 11.35 -59.41 25.25
C VAL A 80 12.76 -58.82 25.51
N ASP A 81 13.46 -59.49 26.44
CA ASP A 81 14.89 -59.71 26.63
C ASP A 81 15.92 -58.56 26.81
N GLY A 82 16.37 -58.43 28.07
CA GLY A 82 17.70 -58.95 28.45
C GLY A 82 18.91 -58.00 28.36
N ALA A 83 19.35 -57.47 29.50
CA ALA A 83 20.73 -57.62 30.03
C ALA A 83 20.98 -56.71 31.25
N GLU A 84 21.54 -57.31 32.29
CA GLU A 84 21.87 -56.74 33.60
C GLU A 84 22.97 -55.66 33.58
N SER A 85 22.86 -54.67 34.48
CA SER A 85 23.90 -54.40 35.51
C SER A 85 23.47 -53.29 36.48
N LYS A 86 23.54 -53.58 37.80
CA LYS A 86 23.31 -52.63 38.92
C LYS A 86 24.64 -51.97 39.39
N PRO A 87 24.70 -51.20 40.52
CA PRO A 87 24.92 -49.76 40.50
C PRO A 87 26.21 -49.33 41.24
N LYS A 88 26.69 -48.09 41.07
CA LYS A 88 27.69 -47.52 41.99
C LYS A 88 27.34 -46.10 42.41
N LYS A 89 27.12 -45.95 43.73
CA LYS A 89 26.91 -44.71 44.46
C LYS A 89 28.25 -44.06 44.87
N LYS A 90 28.21 -42.71 44.90
CA LYS A 90 29.02 -41.74 45.66
C LYS A 90 30.44 -41.42 45.14
N LYS A 91 30.62 -40.14 44.77
CA LYS A 91 31.58 -39.27 45.48
C LYS A 91 31.17 -37.79 45.41
N LYS A 92 31.20 -37.17 46.58
CA LYS A 92 30.90 -35.78 46.91
C LYS A 92 32.20 -34.99 46.76
N VAL A 93 32.26 -34.01 45.85
CA VAL A 93 33.29 -32.97 45.84
C VAL A 93 32.67 -31.66 45.34
N THR A 94 32.66 -30.66 46.21
CA THR A 94 32.62 -29.21 45.92
C THR A 94 33.72 -28.59 46.79
N PRO A 95 34.29 -27.38 46.54
CA PRO A 95 33.70 -26.28 45.75
C PRO A 95 34.70 -25.38 44.95
N ARG A 96 34.13 -24.31 44.35
CA ARG A 96 34.72 -23.05 43.81
C ARG A 96 35.32 -23.14 42.40
N THR A 97 34.79 -22.40 41.43
CA THR A 97 34.82 -20.93 41.35
C THR A 97 33.52 -20.34 40.79
N GLY A 98 33.11 -19.20 41.36
CA GLY A 98 31.88 -18.52 41.01
C GLY A 98 32.00 -17.74 39.70
N VAL A 99 31.03 -17.96 38.82
CA VAL A 99 30.60 -16.95 37.85
C VAL A 99 29.29 -16.40 38.37
N ARG A 100 29.34 -15.13 38.76
CA ARG A 100 28.22 -14.33 39.24
C ARG A 100 27.23 -14.16 38.08
N THR A 101 26.24 -15.04 37.95
CA THR A 101 25.05 -14.71 37.15
C THR A 101 24.41 -13.52 37.84
N LYS A 102 24.37 -12.37 37.15
CA LYS A 102 23.69 -11.18 37.65
C LYS A 102 22.23 -11.58 37.85
N SER A 103 21.81 -11.71 39.11
CA SER A 103 20.41 -11.88 39.45
C SER A 103 19.65 -10.74 38.78
N LEU A 104 18.69 -11.07 37.92
CA LEU A 104 17.69 -10.13 37.45
C LEU A 104 17.15 -9.38 38.68
N ASP A 105 17.25 -8.05 38.67
CA ASP A 105 16.89 -7.23 39.83
C ASP A 105 15.46 -7.57 40.26
N SER A 106 15.31 -8.00 41.51
CA SER A 106 14.02 -8.37 42.11
C SER A 106 12.95 -7.27 42.00
N ARG A 107 13.37 -6.01 41.82
CA ARG A 107 12.48 -4.89 41.49
C ARG A 107 11.94 -4.96 40.07
N PHE A 108 12.79 -5.30 39.10
CA PHE A 108 12.41 -5.45 37.69
C PHE A 108 11.44 -6.63 37.49
N LEU A 109 11.67 -7.76 38.16
CA LEU A 109 10.73 -8.90 38.17
C LEU A 109 9.38 -8.55 38.81
N ARG A 110 9.39 -7.69 39.82
CA ARG A 110 8.17 -7.20 40.49
C ARG A 110 7.41 -6.20 39.62
N GLU A 111 8.10 -5.40 38.81
CA GLU A 111 7.50 -4.48 37.82
C GLU A 111 6.98 -5.23 36.58
N ARG A 112 7.73 -6.20 36.04
CA ARG A 112 7.22 -7.16 35.02
C ARG A 112 5.98 -7.87 35.54
N SER A 113 6.02 -8.38 36.78
CA SER A 113 4.85 -8.98 37.42
C SER A 113 3.74 -7.97 37.65
N GLY A 114 4.05 -6.69 37.88
CA GLY A 114 3.07 -5.61 38.02
C GLY A 114 2.31 -5.34 36.72
N ILE A 115 3.01 -5.30 35.59
CA ILE A 115 2.44 -5.10 34.25
C ILE A 115 1.74 -6.35 33.75
N VAL A 116 2.27 -7.54 34.02
CA VAL A 116 1.62 -8.83 33.71
C VAL A 116 0.38 -9.03 34.60
N ARG A 117 0.41 -8.62 35.87
CA ARG A 117 -0.79 -8.59 36.72
C ARG A 117 -1.76 -7.48 36.31
N TYR A 118 -1.27 -6.37 35.78
CA TYR A 118 -2.09 -5.32 35.17
C TYR A 118 -2.82 -5.87 33.92
N SER A 119 -2.14 -6.64 33.07
CA SER A 119 -2.78 -7.29 31.91
C SER A 119 -3.72 -8.43 32.31
N GLN A 120 -3.41 -9.22 33.34
CA GLN A 120 -4.28 -10.32 33.82
C GLN A 120 -5.52 -9.84 34.59
N LYS A 121 -5.47 -8.67 35.25
CA LYS A 121 -6.64 -8.10 35.96
C LYS A 121 -7.63 -7.38 35.04
N LEU A 122 -7.21 -7.01 33.84
CA LEU A 122 -8.09 -6.42 32.83
C LEU A 122 -8.76 -7.52 32.01
N LYS A 123 -9.78 -8.17 32.60
CA LYS A 123 -10.84 -8.72 31.76
C LYS A 123 -11.56 -7.52 31.11
N VAL A 124 -11.35 -7.37 29.81
CA VAL A 124 -12.16 -6.64 28.81
C VAL A 124 -12.15 -5.09 28.81
N GLU A 125 -11.98 -4.36 29.93
CA GLU A 125 -12.30 -2.90 29.94
C GLU A 125 -11.13 -1.88 29.85
N GLY A 126 -9.86 -2.31 29.92
CA GLY A 126 -8.66 -1.46 29.72
C GLY A 126 -8.42 -0.31 30.74
N LEU A 127 -7.37 0.49 30.54
CA LEU A 127 -7.11 1.73 31.34
C LEU A 127 -8.30 2.69 31.32
N LYS A 128 -9.01 2.76 30.20
CA LYS A 128 -10.16 3.64 29.99
C LYS A 128 -11.22 3.49 31.08
N ALA A 129 -11.64 2.27 31.41
CA ALA A 129 -12.66 2.05 32.43
C ALA A 129 -12.17 2.38 33.85
N VAL A 130 -10.88 2.23 34.12
CA VAL A 130 -10.27 2.67 35.38
C VAL A 130 -10.30 4.20 35.49
N MET A 131 -10.10 4.90 34.36
CA MET A 131 -10.11 6.36 34.28
C MET A 131 -11.52 6.94 34.36
N GLU A 132 -12.54 6.29 33.77
CA GLU A 132 -13.95 6.71 33.86
C GLU A 132 -14.48 6.71 35.30
N ASN A 133 -13.98 5.82 36.15
CA ASN A 133 -14.40 5.66 37.54
C ASN A 133 -13.50 6.41 38.56
N ALA A 134 -12.57 7.26 38.11
CA ALA A 134 -11.60 7.94 38.96
C ALA A 134 -11.82 9.46 39.01
N ASP A 135 -11.52 10.08 40.16
CA ASP A 135 -11.43 11.53 40.31
C ASP A 135 -10.13 12.08 39.68
N GLU A 136 -10.09 13.37 39.34
CA GLU A 136 -8.96 13.99 38.63
C GLU A 136 -7.61 13.80 39.36
N ALA A 137 -7.60 13.86 40.69
CA ALA A 137 -6.39 13.64 41.48
C ALA A 137 -5.91 12.18 41.43
N ARG A 138 -6.80 11.21 41.25
CA ARG A 138 -6.46 9.80 41.08
C ARG A 138 -6.07 9.50 39.64
N LYS A 139 -6.74 10.08 38.64
CA LYS A 139 -6.33 10.01 37.22
C LYS A 139 -4.89 10.48 37.03
N GLY A 140 -4.53 11.65 37.58
CA GLY A 140 -3.16 12.16 37.53
C GLY A 140 -2.13 11.22 38.18
N ARG A 141 -2.48 10.60 39.31
CA ARG A 141 -1.60 9.61 39.99
C ARG A 141 -1.42 8.34 39.16
N ILE A 142 -2.50 7.83 38.55
CA ILE A 142 -2.46 6.64 37.69
C ILE A 142 -1.60 6.92 36.45
N MET A 143 -1.82 8.05 35.78
CA MET A 143 -1.05 8.45 34.60
C MET A 143 0.43 8.63 34.92
N SER A 144 0.76 9.28 36.04
CA SER A 144 2.15 9.43 36.48
C SER A 144 2.80 8.08 36.81
N ALA A 145 2.07 7.17 37.48
CA ALA A 145 2.57 5.83 37.78
C ALA A 145 2.82 5.03 36.49
N LEU A 146 1.87 5.04 35.55
CA LEU A 146 1.99 4.36 34.27
C LEU A 146 3.18 4.89 33.46
N LYS A 147 3.28 6.22 33.33
CA LYS A 147 4.40 6.89 32.68
C LYS A 147 5.74 6.44 33.27
N ASN A 148 5.88 6.53 34.60
CA ASN A 148 7.12 6.15 35.28
C ASN A 148 7.47 4.66 35.08
N SER A 149 6.47 3.77 35.09
CA SER A 149 6.68 2.35 34.83
C SER A 149 7.14 2.07 33.41
N VAL A 150 6.55 2.73 32.42
CA VAL A 150 6.92 2.59 31.01
C VAL A 150 8.31 3.19 30.74
N THR A 151 8.59 4.41 31.22
CA THR A 151 9.91 5.04 31.08
C THR A 151 11.03 4.19 31.68
N ARG A 152 10.82 3.58 32.85
CA ARG A 152 11.83 2.67 33.46
C ARG A 152 12.19 1.48 32.59
N ILE A 153 11.24 0.98 31.81
CA ILE A 153 11.50 -0.11 30.86
C ILE A 153 12.37 0.40 29.71
N PHE A 154 12.06 1.57 29.18
CA PHE A 154 12.84 2.20 28.12
C PHE A 154 14.26 2.57 28.56
N ASP A 155 14.46 2.99 29.81
CA ASP A 155 15.79 3.24 30.38
C ASP A 155 16.63 1.95 30.56
N ASN A 156 16.04 0.76 30.38
CA ASN A 156 16.70 -0.53 30.58
C ASN A 156 16.43 -1.50 29.40
N PRO A 157 16.80 -1.14 28.16
CA PRO A 157 16.42 -1.88 26.96
C PRO A 157 17.10 -3.26 26.85
N ASP A 158 18.31 -3.43 27.42
CA ASP A 158 19.09 -4.67 27.44
C ASP A 158 18.36 -5.91 28.00
N LYS A 159 17.23 -5.69 28.67
CA LYS A 159 16.41 -6.75 29.29
C LYS A 159 15.34 -7.31 28.34
N GLY A 160 15.27 -6.84 27.09
CA GLY A 160 14.37 -7.32 26.04
C GLY A 160 12.88 -7.10 26.33
N ALA A 161 12.54 -6.32 27.36
CA ALA A 161 11.15 -6.07 27.73
C ALA A 161 10.45 -5.08 26.80
N VAL A 162 11.22 -4.28 26.06
CA VAL A 162 10.74 -3.28 25.11
C VAL A 162 9.85 -3.93 24.05
N GLY A 163 10.30 -5.02 23.42
CA GLY A 163 9.54 -5.72 22.38
C GLY A 163 8.32 -6.51 22.84
N HIS A 164 7.94 -6.45 24.13
CA HIS A 164 6.82 -7.25 24.64
C HIS A 164 5.46 -6.56 24.39
N PRO A 165 4.45 -7.25 23.80
CA PRO A 165 3.14 -6.65 23.47
C PRO A 165 2.43 -5.94 24.63
N ALA A 166 2.59 -6.44 25.87
CA ALA A 166 2.03 -5.79 27.06
C ALA A 166 2.59 -4.38 27.32
N VAL A 167 3.87 -4.14 27.01
CA VAL A 167 4.49 -2.81 27.13
C VAL A 167 3.94 -1.89 26.04
N HIS A 168 3.80 -2.41 24.83
CA HIS A 168 3.21 -1.66 23.71
C HIS A 168 1.75 -1.27 24.00
N ARG A 169 0.97 -2.17 24.60
CA ARG A 169 -0.41 -1.88 25.05
C ARG A 169 -0.44 -0.77 26.10
N ALA A 170 0.41 -0.86 27.12
CA ALA A 170 0.50 0.14 28.19
C ALA A 170 0.90 1.52 27.66
N LEU A 171 1.84 1.56 26.71
CA LEU A 171 2.26 2.77 26.00
C LEU A 171 1.11 3.37 25.18
N TRP A 172 0.39 2.55 24.43
CA TRP A 172 -0.75 3.01 23.63
C TRP A 172 -1.91 3.52 24.50
N GLU A 173 -2.22 2.83 25.61
CA GLU A 173 -3.23 3.29 26.57
C GLU A 173 -2.82 4.61 27.22
N TYR A 174 -1.54 4.77 27.58
CA TYR A 174 -1.02 6.05 28.07
C TYR A 174 -1.23 7.17 27.04
N LEU A 175 -0.87 6.96 25.78
CA LEU A 175 -1.02 7.97 24.73
C LEU A 175 -2.49 8.33 24.45
N GLN A 176 -3.40 7.36 24.49
CA GLN A 176 -4.83 7.63 24.37
C GLN A 176 -5.37 8.51 25.51
N GLU A 177 -4.92 8.31 26.74
CA GLU A 177 -5.30 9.17 27.86
C GLU A 177 -4.62 10.54 27.77
N VAL A 178 -3.41 10.62 27.22
CA VAL A 178 -2.77 11.91 26.90
C VAL A 178 -3.65 12.71 25.94
N SER A 179 -4.27 12.10 24.93
CA SER A 179 -5.23 12.78 24.02
C SER A 179 -6.43 13.40 24.74
N ARG A 180 -6.73 12.97 25.97
CA ARG A 180 -7.87 13.46 26.76
C ARG A 180 -7.51 14.56 27.76
N LEU A 181 -6.25 14.98 27.81
CA LEU A 181 -5.84 16.11 28.65
C LEU A 181 -6.53 17.41 28.19
N PRO A 182 -6.86 18.32 29.11
CA PRO A 182 -7.73 19.46 28.83
C PRO A 182 -7.11 20.51 27.89
N THR A 183 -5.79 20.60 27.81
CA THR A 183 -5.09 21.62 27.00
C THR A 183 -4.18 20.99 25.93
N PRO A 184 -4.22 21.45 24.67
CA PRO A 184 -3.36 20.95 23.59
C PRO A 184 -1.86 21.07 23.88
N GLU A 185 -1.45 22.07 24.66
CA GLU A 185 -0.06 22.26 25.06
C GLU A 185 0.42 21.16 26.01
N GLU A 186 -0.40 20.75 26.99
CA GLU A 186 -0.08 19.65 27.90
C GLU A 186 -0.06 18.30 27.15
N GLN A 187 -0.97 18.10 26.20
CA GLN A 187 -0.98 16.94 25.33
C GLN A 187 0.34 16.83 24.56
N THR A 188 0.72 17.90 23.86
CA THR A 188 1.95 17.96 23.07
C THR A 188 3.19 17.71 23.93
N LYS A 189 3.26 18.38 25.10
CA LYS A 189 4.39 18.22 26.02
C LYS A 189 4.54 16.78 26.52
N ALA A 190 3.44 16.14 26.93
CA ALA A 190 3.46 14.77 27.44
C ALA A 190 3.85 13.74 26.37
N ARG A 191 3.54 14.00 25.09
CA ARG A 191 3.95 13.16 23.95
C ARG A 191 5.41 13.30 23.63
N ILE A 192 5.92 14.53 23.54
CA ILE A 192 7.34 14.80 23.27
C ILE A 192 8.21 14.18 24.36
N GLU A 193 7.84 14.37 25.62
CA GLU A 193 8.60 13.80 26.74
C GLU A 193 8.61 12.26 26.72
N MET A 194 7.50 11.62 26.32
CA MET A 194 7.49 10.17 26.18
C MET A 194 8.33 9.71 24.98
N PHE A 195 8.24 10.42 23.85
CA PHE A 195 9.03 10.12 22.66
C PHE A 195 10.54 10.20 22.93
N GLU A 196 11.00 11.25 23.61
CA GLU A 196 12.42 11.41 23.96
C GLU A 196 12.96 10.22 24.77
N ASN A 197 12.12 9.59 25.60
CA ASN A 197 12.49 8.42 26.38
C ASN A 197 12.59 7.13 25.55
N CYS A 198 11.98 7.06 24.36
CA CYS A 198 11.88 5.81 23.58
C CYS A 198 12.25 5.93 22.11
N GLN A 199 12.76 7.07 21.64
CA GLN A 199 13.04 7.33 20.22
C GLN A 199 14.01 6.31 19.58
N GLU A 200 15.01 5.83 20.34
CA GLU A 200 15.98 4.83 19.87
C GLU A 200 15.40 3.41 19.83
N LEU A 201 14.23 3.20 20.45
CA LEU A 201 13.60 1.91 20.65
C LEU A 201 12.36 1.69 19.77
N LEU A 202 11.97 2.69 18.98
CA LEU A 202 10.70 2.68 18.22
C LEU A 202 10.57 1.47 17.30
N ALA A 203 11.66 1.06 16.65
CA ALA A 203 11.63 -0.07 15.74
C ALA A 203 11.44 -1.42 16.42
N GLU A 204 11.89 -1.57 17.67
CA GLU A 204 11.63 -2.78 18.45
C GLU A 204 10.14 -2.92 18.79
N MET A 205 9.38 -1.83 18.82
CA MET A 205 7.97 -1.82 19.18
C MET A 205 7.01 -1.92 17.99
N ALA A 206 7.48 -1.57 16.78
CA ALA A 206 6.63 -1.36 15.60
C ALA A 206 5.94 -2.63 15.05
N HIS A 207 6.38 -3.83 15.45
CA HIS A 207 5.90 -5.12 14.93
C HIS A 207 4.59 -5.63 15.56
N THR A 208 3.98 -4.88 16.47
CA THR A 208 2.70 -5.25 17.10
C THR A 208 1.64 -4.20 16.81
N LYS A 209 0.36 -4.57 16.89
CA LYS A 209 -0.76 -3.65 16.64
C LYS A 209 -0.75 -2.39 17.51
N ASP A 210 -0.57 -2.53 18.81
CA ASP A 210 -0.57 -1.38 19.72
C ASP A 210 0.77 -0.64 19.69
N GLY A 211 1.87 -1.35 19.43
CA GLY A 211 3.20 -0.75 19.31
C GLY A 211 3.36 0.08 18.04
N SER A 212 2.87 -0.42 16.90
CA SER A 212 2.83 0.34 15.66
C SER A 212 1.98 1.60 15.82
N ARG A 213 0.82 1.53 16.48
CA ARG A 213 -0.01 2.71 16.79
C ARG A 213 0.72 3.75 17.61
N ALA A 214 1.40 3.35 18.69
CA ALA A 214 2.22 4.26 19.49
C ALA A 214 3.37 4.86 18.68
N VAL A 215 4.10 4.05 17.91
CA VAL A 215 5.21 4.50 17.06
C VAL A 215 4.72 5.45 15.97
N ARG A 216 3.59 5.16 15.31
CA ARG A 216 2.96 6.04 14.31
C ARG A 216 2.61 7.39 14.92
N GLU A 217 2.04 7.38 16.11
CA GLU A 217 1.73 8.61 16.82
C GLU A 217 3.02 9.38 17.07
N PHE A 218 4.05 8.77 17.67
CA PHE A 218 5.35 9.42 17.86
C PHE A 218 5.99 9.93 16.58
N VAL A 219 5.91 9.18 15.49
CA VAL A 219 6.46 9.58 14.19
C VAL A 219 5.69 10.73 13.57
N ALA A 220 4.37 10.83 13.80
CA ALA A 220 3.61 12.04 13.49
C ALA A 220 4.14 13.26 14.28
N TRP A 221 4.82 13.02 15.41
CA TRP A 221 5.54 14.03 16.21
C TRP A 221 7.07 14.12 15.94
N GLY A 222 7.72 13.11 15.32
CA GLY A 222 9.12 13.14 14.84
C GLY A 222 9.91 11.80 14.82
N SER A 223 10.68 11.57 13.74
CA SER A 223 11.85 10.68 13.48
C SER A 223 11.92 9.21 13.95
N ALA A 224 11.91 8.26 13.00
CA ALA A 224 12.50 6.91 13.11
C ALA A 224 13.19 6.50 11.80
N LYS A 225 14.47 6.09 11.83
CA LYS A 225 15.29 5.86 10.61
C LYS A 225 15.86 4.44 10.45
N ASP A 226 16.16 3.70 11.51
CA ASP A 226 17.15 2.60 11.40
C ASP A 226 16.61 1.20 11.04
N HIS A 227 15.34 1.06 10.64
CA HIS A 227 14.74 -0.27 10.38
C HIS A 227 13.83 -0.33 9.14
N LEU A 228 14.11 0.50 8.13
CA LEU A 228 13.21 0.76 7.01
C LEU A 228 12.83 -0.47 6.18
N GLU A 229 13.75 -1.40 5.89
CA GLU A 229 13.44 -2.61 5.11
C GLU A 229 12.43 -3.51 5.83
N LYS A 230 12.67 -3.80 7.12
CA LYS A 230 11.75 -4.58 7.96
C LYS A 230 10.41 -3.85 8.14
N MET A 231 10.46 -2.53 8.27
CA MET A 231 9.28 -1.69 8.39
C MET A 231 8.39 -1.73 7.13
N CYS A 232 8.98 -1.84 5.94
CA CYS A 232 8.22 -1.95 4.70
C CYS A 232 7.57 -3.34 4.50
N LEU A 233 8.15 -4.39 5.09
CA LEU A 233 7.69 -5.77 4.95
C LEU A 233 6.67 -6.18 6.03
N ASP A 234 6.62 -5.47 7.15
CA ASP A 234 5.68 -5.72 8.25
C ASP A 234 4.40 -4.90 8.08
N ASP A 235 3.25 -5.58 8.19
CA ASP A 235 1.94 -4.99 7.92
C ASP A 235 1.55 -3.87 8.89
N GLN A 236 2.06 -3.92 10.12
CA GLN A 236 1.81 -2.93 11.15
C GLN A 236 2.86 -1.82 11.10
N ALA A 237 4.12 -2.17 10.89
CA ALA A 237 5.21 -1.20 10.84
C ALA A 237 5.11 -0.28 9.60
N GLN A 238 4.63 -0.76 8.45
CA GLN A 238 4.44 0.09 7.25
C GLN A 238 3.47 1.25 7.50
N LEU A 239 2.55 1.12 8.48
CA LEU A 239 1.66 2.22 8.85
C LEU A 239 2.43 3.42 9.41
N VAL A 240 3.58 3.18 10.05
CA VAL A 240 4.52 4.22 10.48
C VAL A 240 5.05 4.97 9.28
N LEU A 241 5.50 4.24 8.25
CA LEU A 241 5.92 4.82 6.98
C LEU A 241 4.80 5.65 6.34
N PHE A 242 3.57 5.12 6.27
CA PHE A 242 2.42 5.86 5.70
C PHE A 242 2.14 7.14 6.48
N THR A 243 2.26 7.09 7.80
CA THR A 243 2.07 8.26 8.67
C THR A 243 3.17 9.30 8.44
N CYS A 244 4.45 8.91 8.26
CA CYS A 244 5.52 9.82 7.82
C CYS A 244 5.14 10.53 6.52
N LEU A 245 4.72 9.76 5.52
CA LEU A 245 4.37 10.25 4.19
C LEU A 245 3.17 11.20 4.21
N ASP A 246 2.25 11.01 5.17
CA ASP A 246 1.06 11.84 5.32
C ASP A 246 1.26 13.05 6.23
N THR A 247 2.24 13.06 7.14
CA THR A 247 2.36 14.11 8.19
C THR A 247 3.51 15.08 7.93
N VAL A 248 4.65 14.60 7.43
CA VAL A 248 5.88 15.39 7.39
C VAL A 248 5.80 16.50 6.33
N ASP A 249 5.96 17.75 6.77
CA ASP A 249 5.90 18.92 5.88
C ASP A 249 7.20 19.15 5.10
N ASP A 250 8.35 18.84 5.69
CA ASP A 250 9.64 18.89 4.99
C ASP A 250 9.83 17.64 4.11
N THR A 251 9.14 17.68 2.98
CA THR A 251 9.17 16.64 1.95
C THR A 251 10.55 16.46 1.34
N LYS A 252 11.42 17.48 1.36
CA LYS A 252 12.80 17.34 0.83
C LYS A 252 13.62 16.43 1.72
N THR A 253 13.58 16.70 3.03
CA THR A 253 14.24 15.83 4.01
C THR A 253 13.64 14.43 3.95
N LEU A 254 12.31 14.31 3.99
CA LEU A 254 11.60 13.04 3.88
C LEU A 254 11.99 12.24 2.63
N VAL A 255 12.10 12.91 1.48
CA VAL A 255 12.50 12.26 0.23
C VAL A 255 13.94 11.74 0.34
N SER A 256 14.84 12.59 0.82
CA SER A 256 16.26 12.25 0.94
C SER A 256 16.55 11.17 1.99
N SER A 257 15.76 11.07 3.06
CA SER A 257 16.03 10.21 4.22
C SER A 257 15.20 8.93 4.27
N ILE A 258 14.04 8.89 3.61
CA ILE A 258 13.13 7.75 3.64
C ILE A 258 12.77 7.31 2.23
N VAL A 259 12.22 8.19 1.40
CA VAL A 259 11.66 7.78 0.10
C VAL A 259 12.71 7.17 -0.82
N ASN A 260 13.88 7.79 -0.93
CA ASN A 260 14.97 7.26 -1.75
C ASN A 260 15.44 5.88 -1.27
N ASP A 261 15.48 5.67 0.04
CA ASP A 261 15.88 4.41 0.63
C ASP A 261 14.82 3.33 0.39
N VAL A 262 13.52 3.64 0.57
CA VAL A 262 12.40 2.74 0.19
C VAL A 262 12.49 2.35 -1.28
N VAL A 263 12.74 3.32 -2.17
CA VAL A 263 12.84 3.07 -3.61
C VAL A 263 14.08 2.22 -3.93
N SER A 264 15.19 2.40 -3.22
CA SER A 264 16.39 1.56 -3.38
C SER A 264 16.14 0.09 -2.99
N LEU A 265 15.20 -0.14 -2.07
CA LEU A 265 14.77 -1.46 -1.62
C LEU A 265 13.74 -2.12 -2.55
N ALA A 266 13.25 -1.42 -3.59
CA ALA A 266 12.17 -1.90 -4.45
C ALA A 266 12.35 -3.34 -4.96
N PRO A 267 13.53 -3.80 -5.43
CA PRO A 267 13.72 -5.20 -5.82
C PRO A 267 13.41 -6.19 -4.69
N LYS A 268 13.81 -5.88 -3.45
CA LYS A 268 13.57 -6.74 -2.28
C LYS A 268 12.11 -6.67 -1.80
N LEU A 269 11.48 -5.51 -1.94
CA LEU A 269 10.08 -5.31 -1.53
C LEU A 269 9.09 -5.98 -2.49
N VAL A 270 9.44 -6.09 -3.78
CA VAL A 270 8.65 -6.81 -4.77
C VAL A 270 8.99 -8.30 -4.78
N PHE A 271 10.28 -8.64 -4.64
CA PHE A 271 10.80 -10.02 -4.71
C PHE A 271 11.62 -10.36 -3.45
N PRO A 272 11.00 -10.53 -2.27
CA PRO A 272 11.72 -10.85 -1.05
C PRO A 272 12.37 -12.24 -1.12
N SER A 273 13.64 -12.34 -0.69
CA SER A 273 14.46 -13.56 -0.79
C SER A 273 14.20 -14.60 0.32
N SER A 274 13.40 -14.27 1.33
CA SER A 274 13.10 -15.14 2.48
C SER A 274 11.94 -16.09 2.15
N THR A 275 12.22 -17.14 1.38
CA THR A 275 11.30 -18.22 1.05
C THR A 275 11.47 -19.43 1.98
N ALA A 276 11.35 -19.21 3.29
CA ALA A 276 11.19 -20.32 4.24
C ALA A 276 9.70 -20.60 4.53
N ASP A 277 8.87 -19.56 4.48
CA ASP A 277 7.41 -19.65 4.49
C ASP A 277 6.86 -18.35 3.88
N PRO A 278 6.44 -18.33 2.60
CA PRO A 278 5.80 -17.17 2.01
C PRO A 278 4.36 -17.10 2.55
N SER A 279 4.19 -16.66 3.80
CA SER A 279 2.88 -16.13 4.18
C SER A 279 2.58 -15.00 3.18
N ALA A 280 1.43 -15.07 2.50
CA ALA A 280 1.03 -14.14 1.45
C ALA A 280 1.04 -12.65 1.91
N THR A 281 1.08 -12.44 3.23
CA THR A 281 1.10 -11.18 3.97
C THR A 281 2.40 -10.36 3.79
N ASP A 282 3.59 -10.92 3.98
CA ASP A 282 4.85 -10.14 3.99
C ASP A 282 5.18 -9.53 2.62
N VAL A 283 4.89 -10.29 1.54
CA VAL A 283 5.11 -9.83 0.17
C VAL A 283 4.07 -8.75 -0.21
N ALA A 284 2.87 -8.80 0.35
CA ALA A 284 1.84 -7.78 0.13
C ALA A 284 2.23 -6.44 0.77
N SER A 285 2.78 -6.45 1.98
CA SER A 285 3.27 -5.27 2.69
C SER A 285 4.36 -4.52 1.91
N GLY A 286 5.37 -5.25 1.42
CA GLY A 286 6.46 -4.64 0.64
C GLY A 286 5.95 -3.89 -0.58
N ARG A 287 4.99 -4.46 -1.31
CA ARG A 287 4.36 -3.82 -2.47
C ARG A 287 3.50 -2.62 -2.08
N ARG A 288 2.72 -2.72 -0.99
CA ARG A 288 1.91 -1.61 -0.47
C ARG A 288 2.79 -0.41 -0.13
N SER A 289 3.98 -0.64 0.44
CA SER A 289 4.96 0.42 0.72
C SER A 289 5.38 1.22 -0.53
N LEU A 290 5.61 0.54 -1.66
CA LEU A 290 5.89 1.21 -2.93
C LEU A 290 4.65 1.88 -3.54
N ILE A 291 3.50 1.21 -3.48
CA ILE A 291 2.24 1.72 -4.04
C ILE A 291 1.77 2.97 -3.30
N TYR A 292 2.01 3.07 -1.98
CA TYR A 292 1.63 4.24 -1.20
C TYR A 292 2.31 5.52 -1.68
N LEU A 293 3.53 5.43 -2.25
CA LEU A 293 4.23 6.57 -2.86
C LEU A 293 3.52 7.08 -4.14
N LEU A 294 2.76 6.22 -4.81
CA LEU A 294 2.07 6.51 -6.09
C LEU A 294 0.59 6.84 -5.87
N LEU A 295 -0.08 6.04 -5.05
CA LEU A 295 -1.52 5.97 -4.87
C LEU A 295 -1.85 5.80 -3.38
N PRO A 296 -1.56 6.81 -2.54
CA PRO A 296 -1.79 6.73 -1.11
C PRO A 296 -3.28 6.57 -0.82
N ARG A 297 -3.61 5.55 -0.01
CA ARG A 297 -4.98 5.23 0.44
C ARG A 297 -5.97 4.87 -0.68
N ASP A 298 -5.49 4.43 -1.84
CA ASP A 298 -6.37 3.95 -2.91
C ASP A 298 -7.08 2.63 -2.47
N PRO A 299 -8.42 2.57 -2.49
CA PRO A 299 -9.19 1.43 -1.97
C PRO A 299 -8.93 0.10 -2.71
N ARG A 300 -8.25 0.13 -3.84
CA ARG A 300 -7.86 -1.07 -4.59
C ARG A 300 -6.66 -1.80 -3.99
N TYR A 301 -5.82 -1.07 -3.25
CA TYR A 301 -4.59 -1.61 -2.65
C TYR A 301 -4.66 -1.64 -1.12
N PHE A 302 -5.49 -0.77 -0.55
CA PHE A 302 -5.68 -0.63 0.87
C PHE A 302 -7.14 -0.94 1.20
N THR A 303 -7.38 -2.01 1.97
CA THR A 303 -8.74 -2.39 2.36
C THR A 303 -9.41 -1.25 3.14
N PRO A 304 -10.75 -1.18 3.17
CA PRO A 304 -11.45 -0.16 3.96
C PRO A 304 -11.05 -0.16 5.44
N ALA A 305 -10.72 -1.33 6.01
CA ALA A 305 -10.21 -1.45 7.37
C ALA A 305 -8.81 -0.83 7.52
N LEU A 306 -7.92 -1.07 6.56
CA LEU A 306 -6.57 -0.49 6.54
C LEU A 306 -6.63 1.03 6.36
N ILE A 307 -7.47 1.53 5.45
CA ILE A 307 -7.69 2.97 5.25
C ILE A 307 -8.20 3.63 6.53
N ARG A 308 -9.17 3.02 7.23
CA ARG A 308 -9.65 3.51 8.53
C ARG A 308 -8.52 3.58 9.56
N THR A 309 -7.66 2.56 9.58
CA THR A 309 -6.49 2.52 10.48
C THR A 309 -5.48 3.62 10.14
N ILE A 310 -5.23 3.87 8.87
CA ILE A 310 -4.37 4.97 8.42
C ILE A 310 -4.98 6.31 8.82
N ALA A 311 -6.30 6.47 8.68
CA ALA A 311 -7.02 7.70 9.01
C ALA A 311 -7.09 8.03 10.52
N GLU A 312 -6.74 7.10 11.42
CA GLU A 312 -6.66 7.36 12.87
C GLU A 312 -5.75 8.56 13.21
N THR A 313 -4.76 8.86 12.36
CA THR A 313 -3.83 9.98 12.55
C THR A 313 -4.29 11.29 11.88
N ASP A 314 -5.39 11.30 11.13
CA ASP A 314 -5.79 12.47 10.32
C ASP A 314 -6.15 13.70 11.16
N GLU A 315 -6.79 13.49 12.32
CA GLU A 315 -7.12 14.57 13.25
C GLU A 315 -5.85 15.23 13.81
N ILE A 316 -4.82 14.43 14.08
CA ILE A 316 -3.53 14.92 14.57
C ILE A 316 -2.80 15.66 13.44
N ILE A 317 -2.77 15.08 12.24
CA ILE A 317 -2.17 15.70 11.05
C ILE A 317 -2.78 17.07 10.78
N ALA A 318 -4.11 17.20 10.88
CA ALA A 318 -4.80 18.48 10.70
C ALA A 318 -4.39 19.56 11.72
N GLN A 319 -3.86 19.17 12.88
CA GLN A 319 -3.39 20.08 13.92
C GLN A 319 -1.89 20.39 13.80
N THR A 320 -1.07 19.39 13.45
CA THR A 320 0.39 19.49 13.49
C THR A 320 1.01 19.90 12.16
N SER A 321 0.38 19.53 11.05
CA SER A 321 0.87 19.79 9.71
C SER A 321 0.29 21.08 9.12
N LYS A 322 1.16 21.89 8.52
CA LYS A 322 0.81 23.16 7.87
C LYS A 322 0.63 23.02 6.36
N LYS A 323 1.08 21.91 5.76
CA LYS A 323 1.00 21.66 4.32
C LYS A 323 -0.23 20.82 3.99
N ASP A 324 -0.92 21.16 2.91
CA ASP A 324 -2.04 20.36 2.42
C ASP A 324 -1.58 18.98 1.92
N ALA A 325 -2.46 17.97 1.99
CA ALA A 325 -2.13 16.61 1.61
C ALA A 325 -1.74 16.46 0.13
N GLU A 326 -2.46 17.11 -0.79
CA GLU A 326 -2.20 17.00 -2.24
C GLU A 326 -0.83 17.51 -2.70
N PRO A 327 -0.37 18.73 -2.33
CA PRO A 327 0.98 19.16 -2.67
C PRO A 327 2.05 18.27 -2.02
N ARG A 328 1.85 17.79 -0.79
CA ARG A 328 2.77 16.85 -0.13
C ARG A 328 2.93 15.58 -0.97
N LYS A 329 1.82 14.95 -1.38
CA LYS A 329 1.84 13.74 -2.22
C LYS A 329 2.60 13.97 -3.53
N LYS A 330 2.35 15.09 -4.21
CA LYS A 330 3.02 15.43 -5.47
C LYS A 330 4.53 15.62 -5.29
N GLU A 331 4.96 16.26 -4.21
CA GLU A 331 6.38 16.45 -3.91
C GLU A 331 7.08 15.13 -3.59
N ILE A 332 6.45 14.25 -2.81
CA ILE A 332 6.95 12.90 -2.50
C ILE A 332 7.08 12.07 -3.79
N LEU A 333 6.04 12.05 -4.62
CA LEU A 333 6.05 11.35 -5.90
C LEU A 333 7.13 11.90 -6.84
N ALA A 334 7.32 13.22 -6.88
CA ALA A 334 8.38 13.86 -7.66
C ALA A 334 9.79 13.45 -7.20
N GLY A 335 9.96 13.15 -5.91
CA GLY A 335 11.19 12.58 -5.36
C GLY A 335 11.38 11.10 -5.70
N ALA A 336 10.33 10.29 -5.62
CA ALA A 336 10.38 8.84 -5.85
C ALA A 336 10.54 8.44 -7.33
N ARG A 337 9.99 9.24 -8.25
CA ARG A 337 9.77 8.86 -9.67
C ARG A 337 11.00 8.34 -10.41
N GLU A 338 12.16 8.96 -10.23
CA GLU A 338 13.35 8.61 -11.01
C GLU A 338 13.86 7.23 -10.60
N GLY A 339 13.91 6.96 -9.29
CA GLY A 339 14.31 5.66 -8.78
C GLY A 339 13.29 4.56 -9.12
N LEU A 340 11.99 4.86 -9.08
CA LEU A 340 10.94 3.90 -9.47
C LEU A 340 11.01 3.56 -10.97
N LEU A 341 11.21 4.56 -11.85
CA LEU A 341 11.35 4.33 -13.28
C LEU A 341 12.66 3.58 -13.61
N LYS A 342 13.74 3.86 -12.89
CA LYS A 342 15.01 3.10 -13.00
C LYS A 342 14.81 1.64 -12.58
N PHE A 343 14.12 1.40 -11.47
CA PHE A 343 13.77 0.05 -11.01
C PHE A 343 12.97 -0.73 -12.06
N VAL A 344 11.92 -0.10 -12.63
CA VAL A 344 11.15 -0.74 -13.71
C VAL A 344 12.03 -1.03 -14.94
N THR A 345 12.94 -0.12 -15.27
CA THR A 345 13.85 -0.30 -16.40
C THR A 345 14.83 -1.45 -16.18
N SER A 346 15.39 -1.59 -14.97
CA SER A 346 16.39 -2.62 -14.65
C SER A 346 15.80 -4.01 -14.44
N GLU A 347 14.60 -4.11 -13.85
CA GLU A 347 13.96 -5.38 -13.50
C GLU A 347 12.79 -5.75 -14.42
N ALA A 348 12.66 -5.10 -15.58
CA ALA A 348 11.51 -5.24 -16.49
C ALA A 348 11.15 -6.70 -16.82
N GLU A 349 12.14 -7.54 -17.12
CA GLU A 349 11.93 -8.95 -17.45
C GLU A 349 11.24 -9.69 -16.30
N LYS A 350 11.77 -9.56 -15.08
CA LYS A 350 11.19 -10.20 -13.89
C LYS A 350 9.81 -9.61 -13.57
N LEU A 351 9.67 -8.29 -13.66
CA LEU A 351 8.41 -7.60 -13.40
C LEU A 351 7.30 -8.02 -14.35
N VAL A 352 7.59 -8.23 -15.64
CA VAL A 352 6.60 -8.67 -16.61
C VAL A 352 6.17 -10.11 -16.36
N ARG A 353 7.11 -10.98 -15.97
CA ARG A 353 6.84 -12.40 -15.75
C ARG A 353 6.21 -12.72 -14.38
N ASP A 354 6.25 -11.80 -13.43
CA ASP A 354 5.65 -11.97 -12.10
C ASP A 354 4.30 -11.23 -11.96
N PRO A 355 3.23 -11.89 -11.46
CA PRO A 355 1.93 -11.24 -11.25
C PRO A 355 1.99 -10.01 -10.34
N ALA A 356 2.77 -10.07 -9.26
CA ALA A 356 2.88 -8.97 -8.32
C ALA A 356 3.75 -7.83 -8.86
N GLY A 357 4.79 -8.17 -9.62
CA GLY A 357 5.66 -7.27 -10.36
C GLY A 357 4.90 -6.47 -11.41
N THR A 358 4.02 -7.11 -12.20
CA THR A 358 3.22 -6.41 -13.21
C THR A 358 2.31 -5.37 -12.58
N LEU A 359 1.74 -5.65 -11.40
CA LEU A 359 0.91 -4.72 -10.66
C LEU A 359 1.69 -3.46 -10.28
N VAL A 360 2.89 -3.62 -9.70
CA VAL A 360 3.77 -2.50 -9.32
C VAL A 360 4.24 -1.74 -10.56
N ALA A 361 4.76 -2.43 -11.57
CA ALA A 361 5.25 -1.82 -12.81
C ALA A 361 4.16 -1.01 -13.53
N THR A 362 2.94 -1.54 -13.60
CA THR A 362 1.79 -0.84 -14.18
C THR A 362 1.52 0.48 -13.45
N ASN A 363 1.49 0.48 -12.12
CA ASN A 363 1.26 1.71 -11.36
C ASN A 363 2.39 2.71 -11.51
N VAL A 364 3.65 2.25 -11.48
CA VAL A 364 4.81 3.14 -11.68
C VAL A 364 4.71 3.82 -13.04
N VAL A 365 4.48 3.07 -14.12
CA VAL A 365 4.43 3.64 -15.47
C VAL A 365 3.19 4.53 -15.68
N LEU A 366 2.04 4.19 -15.09
CA LEU A 366 0.86 5.04 -15.16
C LEU A 366 1.06 6.34 -14.37
N HIS A 367 1.51 6.28 -13.11
CA HIS A 367 1.40 7.39 -12.17
C HIS A 367 2.69 8.18 -11.93
N ALA A 368 3.88 7.59 -12.11
CA ALA A 368 5.12 8.35 -11.97
C ALA A 368 5.17 9.48 -13.02
N ASP A 369 5.58 10.68 -12.64
CA ASP A 369 5.79 11.76 -13.60
C ASP A 369 7.18 11.64 -14.27
N GLY A 370 7.39 12.34 -15.39
CA GLY A 370 8.69 12.40 -16.08
C GLY A 370 8.78 11.57 -17.36
N ASP A 371 10.01 11.38 -17.88
CA ASP A 371 10.25 10.62 -19.11
C ASP A 371 10.17 9.11 -18.84
N LYS A 372 9.17 8.46 -19.46
CA LYS A 372 8.86 7.03 -19.33
C LYS A 372 9.44 6.19 -20.46
N THR A 373 10.19 6.79 -21.39
CA THR A 373 10.62 6.15 -22.63
C THR A 373 11.48 4.92 -22.36
N ALA A 374 12.45 5.01 -21.45
CA ALA A 374 13.33 3.89 -21.10
C ALA A 374 12.56 2.73 -20.46
N ALA A 375 11.72 3.02 -19.44
CA ALA A 375 10.89 2.02 -18.78
C ALA A 375 9.91 1.36 -19.75
N THR A 376 9.31 2.14 -20.66
CA THR A 376 8.40 1.62 -21.69
C THR A 376 9.11 0.65 -22.62
N LYS A 377 10.31 1.01 -23.12
CA LYS A 377 11.11 0.11 -23.97
C LYS A 377 11.51 -1.16 -23.22
N ALA A 378 11.92 -1.03 -21.97
CA ALA A 378 12.29 -2.17 -21.14
C ALA A 378 11.12 -3.13 -20.92
N LEU A 379 9.91 -2.63 -20.64
CA LEU A 379 8.70 -3.46 -20.48
C LEU A 379 8.24 -4.13 -21.79
N LEU A 380 8.59 -3.58 -22.96
CA LEU A 380 8.26 -4.18 -24.26
C LEU A 380 9.29 -5.23 -24.70
N ARG A 381 10.51 -5.17 -24.16
CA ARG A 381 11.61 -6.07 -24.48
C ARG A 381 11.28 -7.57 -24.31
N PRO A 382 10.54 -8.02 -23.28
CA PRO A 382 10.15 -9.43 -23.14
C PRO A 382 9.27 -9.95 -24.29
N LEU A 383 8.63 -9.06 -25.07
CA LEU A 383 7.84 -9.42 -26.26
C LEU A 383 8.71 -9.58 -27.52
N VAL A 384 9.98 -9.21 -27.46
CA VAL A 384 10.92 -9.18 -28.59
C VAL A 384 12.05 -10.17 -28.39
N ASP A 385 12.58 -10.25 -27.18
CA ASP A 385 13.74 -11.08 -26.84
C ASP A 385 13.40 -12.58 -26.91
N SER A 386 12.13 -12.94 -26.72
CA SER A 386 11.64 -14.31 -26.86
C SER A 386 10.95 -14.50 -28.21
N PRO A 387 11.33 -15.51 -29.02
CA PRO A 387 10.63 -15.80 -30.26
C PRO A 387 9.21 -16.31 -29.97
N PHE A 388 8.26 -15.94 -30.84
CA PHE A 388 6.89 -16.42 -30.78
C PHE A 388 6.49 -17.08 -32.11
N PRO A 389 5.94 -18.31 -32.10
CA PRO A 389 5.66 -19.17 -30.94
C PRO A 389 6.95 -19.64 -30.22
N PRO A 390 6.88 -19.96 -28.92
CA PRO A 390 8.04 -20.48 -28.20
C PRO A 390 8.55 -21.76 -28.86
N PRO A 391 9.88 -21.96 -28.95
CA PRO A 391 10.43 -23.16 -29.56
C PRO A 391 10.02 -24.39 -28.73
N PRO A 392 9.90 -25.57 -29.35
CA PRO A 392 9.48 -26.79 -28.65
C PRO A 392 10.43 -27.21 -27.52
N SER A 393 11.64 -26.66 -27.48
CA SER A 393 12.62 -26.83 -26.40
C SER A 393 12.44 -25.87 -25.21
N SER A 394 11.56 -24.87 -25.33
CA SER A 394 11.27 -23.92 -24.24
C SER A 394 10.18 -24.48 -23.35
N SER A 395 10.49 -24.66 -22.06
CA SER A 395 9.51 -25.05 -21.04
C SER A 395 8.68 -23.87 -20.53
N GLU A 396 9.12 -22.65 -20.78
CA GLU A 396 8.47 -21.45 -20.25
C GLU A 396 7.54 -20.80 -21.30
N PRO A 397 6.34 -20.35 -20.90
CA PRO A 397 5.44 -19.64 -21.79
C PRO A 397 6.00 -18.27 -22.17
N HIS A 398 5.64 -17.82 -23.37
CA HIS A 398 5.97 -16.49 -23.85
C HIS A 398 5.26 -15.44 -23.01
N SER A 399 5.91 -14.29 -22.78
CA SER A 399 5.38 -13.21 -21.93
C SER A 399 4.03 -12.66 -22.38
N ILE A 400 3.62 -12.85 -23.64
CA ILE A 400 2.29 -12.44 -24.11
C ILE A 400 1.16 -13.38 -23.69
N ASP A 401 1.46 -14.65 -23.47
CA ASP A 401 0.50 -15.69 -23.08
C ASP A 401 0.33 -15.78 -21.55
N LEU A 402 1.14 -15.02 -20.81
CA LEU A 402 0.94 -14.82 -19.38
C LEU A 402 -0.21 -13.82 -19.15
N VAL A 403 -1.23 -14.24 -18.41
CA VAL A 403 -2.46 -13.45 -18.15
C VAL A 403 -2.16 -12.10 -17.51
N HIS A 404 -1.25 -12.05 -16.53
CA HIS A 404 -0.86 -10.81 -15.85
C HIS A 404 -0.07 -9.86 -16.76
N SER A 405 0.81 -10.40 -17.60
CA SER A 405 1.61 -9.64 -18.56
C SER A 405 0.73 -9.04 -19.66
N SER A 406 -0.17 -9.82 -20.25
CA SER A 406 -1.13 -9.33 -21.25
C SER A 406 -2.03 -8.24 -20.67
N ARG A 407 -2.45 -8.39 -19.40
CA ARG A 407 -3.21 -7.38 -18.66
C ARG A 407 -2.41 -6.10 -18.39
N LEU A 408 -1.12 -6.20 -18.11
CA LEU A 408 -0.22 -5.04 -18.00
C LEU A 408 -0.23 -4.24 -19.31
N TYR A 409 0.02 -4.90 -20.45
CA TYR A 409 0.05 -4.22 -21.75
C TYR A 409 -1.29 -3.58 -22.10
N LYS A 410 -2.40 -4.31 -21.88
CA LYS A 410 -3.75 -3.79 -22.09
C LYS A 410 -4.03 -2.56 -21.23
N THR A 411 -3.71 -2.60 -19.94
CA THR A 411 -3.95 -1.47 -19.01
C THR A 411 -3.14 -0.23 -19.43
N LEU A 412 -1.90 -0.42 -19.88
CA LEU A 412 -1.07 0.67 -20.41
C LEU A 412 -1.63 1.24 -21.72
N LEU A 413 -2.16 0.40 -22.62
CA LEU A 413 -2.82 0.89 -23.84
C LEU A 413 -4.14 1.61 -23.57
N GLN A 414 -4.89 1.18 -22.56
CA GLN A 414 -6.11 1.85 -22.09
C GLN A 414 -5.81 3.23 -21.48
N GLY A 415 -4.60 3.42 -20.95
CA GLY A 415 -4.16 4.66 -20.31
C GLY A 415 -4.63 4.83 -18.88
N GLY A 416 -5.02 3.74 -18.24
CA GLY A 416 -5.61 3.75 -16.92
C GLY A 416 -6.31 2.44 -16.62
N ARG A 417 -6.85 2.34 -15.41
CA ARG A 417 -7.48 1.11 -14.93
C ARG A 417 -9.00 1.17 -15.13
N PHE A 418 -9.58 0.03 -15.48
CA PHE A 418 -11.02 -0.14 -15.54
C PHE A 418 -11.66 -0.04 -14.15
N SER A 419 -12.78 0.67 -14.04
CA SER A 419 -13.60 0.72 -12.84
C SER A 419 -14.94 0.05 -13.10
N ARG A 420 -15.29 -0.94 -12.26
CA ARG A 420 -16.59 -1.61 -12.30
C ARG A 420 -17.74 -0.66 -11.97
N GLU A 421 -17.50 0.30 -11.07
CA GLU A 421 -18.50 1.30 -10.65
C GLU A 421 -18.93 2.20 -11.81
N SER A 422 -17.97 2.71 -12.59
CA SER A 422 -18.25 3.58 -13.73
C SER A 422 -18.36 2.82 -15.05
N ASN A 423 -18.24 1.48 -15.01
CA ASN A 423 -18.15 0.58 -16.15
C ASN A 423 -17.24 1.13 -17.27
N SER A 424 -16.11 1.75 -16.91
CA SER A 424 -15.24 2.48 -17.84
C SER A 424 -13.81 2.60 -17.33
N VAL A 425 -12.88 2.86 -18.25
CA VAL A 425 -11.48 3.14 -17.93
C VAL A 425 -11.37 4.53 -17.31
N ILE A 426 -10.77 4.62 -16.12
CA ILE A 426 -10.40 5.89 -15.50
C ILE A 426 -9.02 6.28 -16.03
N PRO A 427 -8.90 7.26 -16.94
CA PRO A 427 -7.62 7.65 -17.52
C PRO A 427 -6.75 8.35 -16.48
N VAL A 428 -5.44 8.12 -16.55
CA VAL A 428 -4.45 8.85 -15.75
C VAL A 428 -3.98 10.07 -16.55
N PRO A 429 -4.32 11.32 -16.15
CA PRO A 429 -4.09 12.50 -17.00
C PRO A 429 -2.62 12.76 -17.35
N SER A 430 -1.68 12.38 -16.48
CA SER A 430 -0.24 12.53 -16.71
C SER A 430 0.36 11.44 -17.60
N TYR A 431 -0.43 10.44 -18.01
CA TYR A 431 0.03 9.32 -18.81
C TYR A 431 -0.44 9.40 -20.27
N SER A 432 0.52 9.27 -21.19
CA SER A 432 0.25 9.27 -22.63
C SER A 432 0.21 7.84 -23.18
N ALA A 433 -0.98 7.26 -23.22
CA ALA A 433 -1.18 5.92 -23.77
C ALA A 433 -0.88 5.84 -25.28
N ILE A 434 -1.05 6.95 -26.01
CA ILE A 434 -0.68 7.01 -27.43
C ILE A 434 0.84 6.89 -27.64
N ASN A 435 1.65 7.44 -26.74
CA ASN A 435 3.11 7.29 -26.82
C ASN A 435 3.53 5.84 -26.54
N PHE A 436 2.86 5.17 -25.60
CA PHE A 436 3.05 3.74 -25.35
C PHE A 436 2.66 2.90 -26.57
N ALA A 437 1.51 3.17 -27.17
CA ALA A 437 1.05 2.50 -28.40
C ALA A 437 2.06 2.64 -29.56
N ARG A 438 2.55 3.85 -29.81
CA ARG A 438 3.61 4.09 -30.81
C ARG A 438 4.90 3.36 -30.47
N SER A 439 5.29 3.35 -29.20
CA SER A 439 6.47 2.60 -28.75
C SER A 439 6.29 1.10 -28.97
N MET A 440 5.11 0.54 -28.70
CA MET A 440 4.81 -0.87 -28.95
C MET A 440 4.95 -1.21 -30.44
N VAL A 441 4.36 -0.41 -31.32
CA VAL A 441 4.51 -0.60 -32.79
C VAL A 441 5.98 -0.54 -33.22
N ASN A 442 6.72 0.48 -32.76
CA ASN A 442 8.09 0.72 -33.21
C ASN A 442 9.10 -0.29 -32.66
N ASN A 443 8.93 -0.76 -31.41
CA ASN A 443 9.92 -1.63 -30.77
C ASN A 443 9.57 -3.11 -30.90
N VAL A 444 8.28 -3.49 -30.85
CA VAL A 444 7.87 -4.89 -31.00
C VAL A 444 7.82 -5.30 -32.47
N GLY A 445 7.35 -4.38 -33.32
CA GLY A 445 7.26 -4.59 -34.75
C GLY A 445 6.01 -5.35 -35.18
N LYS A 446 5.61 -5.11 -36.44
CA LYS A 446 4.40 -5.67 -37.07
C LYS A 446 4.33 -7.20 -36.99
N GLU A 447 5.39 -7.88 -37.42
CA GLU A 447 5.36 -9.34 -37.59
C GLU A 447 5.14 -10.04 -36.24
N ASN A 448 5.88 -9.61 -35.20
CA ASN A 448 5.73 -10.11 -33.84
C ASN A 448 4.33 -9.83 -33.27
N LEU A 449 3.82 -8.59 -33.39
CA LEU A 449 2.49 -8.25 -32.90
C LEU A 449 1.38 -9.07 -33.59
N LEU A 450 1.54 -9.34 -34.89
CA LEU A 450 0.59 -10.12 -35.65
C LEU A 450 0.64 -11.60 -35.25
N THR A 451 1.82 -12.21 -35.17
CA THR A 451 1.97 -13.62 -34.78
C THR A 451 1.46 -13.84 -33.35
N MET A 452 1.80 -12.96 -32.41
CA MET A 452 1.28 -13.03 -31.03
C MET A 452 -0.24 -12.92 -30.95
N ALA A 453 -0.86 -12.13 -31.83
CA ALA A 453 -2.32 -11.98 -31.86
C ALA A 453 -3.04 -13.13 -32.59
N THR A 454 -2.44 -13.72 -33.63
CA THR A 454 -3.07 -14.80 -34.41
C THR A 454 -2.84 -16.17 -33.79
N ASP A 455 -1.63 -16.42 -33.29
CA ASP A 455 -1.18 -17.74 -32.87
C ASP A 455 -1.12 -17.88 -31.34
N GLY A 456 -1.18 -16.77 -30.58
CA GLY A 456 -1.18 -16.73 -29.11
C GLY A 456 -2.40 -16.05 -28.48
N GLU A 457 -2.26 -15.64 -27.22
CA GLU A 457 -3.30 -14.93 -26.45
C GLU A 457 -3.22 -13.38 -26.59
N GLY A 458 -2.34 -12.87 -27.45
CA GLY A 458 -2.11 -11.43 -27.66
C GLY A 458 -3.22 -10.69 -28.41
N ALA A 459 -4.32 -11.36 -28.79
CA ALA A 459 -5.38 -10.76 -29.61
C ALA A 459 -6.03 -9.54 -28.94
N PHE A 460 -6.24 -9.57 -27.62
CA PHE A 460 -6.79 -8.43 -26.87
C PHE A 460 -5.82 -7.26 -26.79
N VAL A 461 -4.51 -7.51 -26.74
CA VAL A 461 -3.49 -6.46 -26.73
C VAL A 461 -3.47 -5.73 -28.08
N LEU A 462 -3.52 -6.47 -29.18
CA LEU A 462 -3.59 -5.86 -30.51
C LEU A 462 -4.93 -5.14 -30.76
N THR A 463 -6.02 -5.66 -30.20
CA THR A 463 -7.34 -4.99 -30.26
C THR A 463 -7.28 -3.65 -29.54
N GLU A 464 -6.77 -3.62 -28.30
CA GLU A 464 -6.65 -2.38 -27.52
C GLU A 464 -5.68 -1.39 -28.18
N LEU A 465 -4.61 -1.89 -28.81
CA LEU A 465 -3.68 -1.06 -29.58
C LEU A 465 -4.39 -0.36 -30.75
N LEU A 466 -5.22 -1.09 -31.50
CA LEU A 466 -6.04 -0.52 -32.57
C LEU A 466 -7.07 0.48 -32.01
N GLU A 467 -7.73 0.16 -30.92
CA GLU A 467 -8.71 1.06 -30.27
C GLU A 467 -8.06 2.36 -29.81
N ARG A 468 -6.84 2.30 -29.27
CA ARG A 468 -6.07 3.48 -28.87
C ARG A 468 -5.85 4.42 -30.07
N PHE A 469 -5.35 3.91 -31.20
CA PHE A 469 -5.16 4.73 -32.40
C PHE A 469 -6.48 5.26 -32.99
N ILE A 470 -7.58 4.50 -32.88
CA ILE A 470 -8.90 4.98 -33.27
C ILE A 470 -9.33 6.16 -32.38
N LYS A 471 -9.17 6.04 -31.05
CA LYS A 471 -9.57 7.05 -30.07
C LYS A 471 -8.79 8.35 -30.22
N ASP A 472 -7.48 8.29 -30.48
CA ASP A 472 -6.67 9.48 -30.79
C ASP A 472 -6.80 9.97 -32.23
N GLY A 473 -7.51 9.22 -33.08
CA GLY A 473 -7.78 9.61 -34.46
C GLY A 473 -6.58 9.54 -35.41
N THR A 474 -5.49 8.86 -35.04
CA THR A 474 -4.24 8.88 -35.81
C THR A 474 -4.27 8.02 -37.08
N ASP A 475 -3.28 8.16 -37.97
CA ASP A 475 -3.23 7.44 -39.25
C ASP A 475 -2.77 5.98 -39.11
N GLU A 476 -2.01 5.66 -38.05
CA GLU A 476 -1.55 4.31 -37.71
C GLU A 476 -2.71 3.30 -37.63
N LYS A 477 -3.94 3.74 -37.34
CA LYS A 477 -5.14 2.88 -37.36
C LYS A 477 -5.39 2.23 -38.73
N LYS A 478 -5.06 2.91 -39.84
CA LYS A 478 -5.24 2.38 -41.20
C LYS A 478 -4.26 1.24 -41.46
N GLU A 479 -3.02 1.44 -41.01
CA GLU A 479 -1.96 0.47 -41.11
C GLU A 479 -2.28 -0.79 -40.29
N LEU A 480 -2.67 -0.65 -39.02
CA LEU A 480 -3.06 -1.79 -38.19
C LEU A 480 -4.29 -2.54 -38.73
N LYS A 481 -5.29 -1.82 -39.26
CA LYS A 481 -6.42 -2.46 -39.95
C LYS A 481 -5.97 -3.24 -41.18
N ALA A 482 -4.97 -2.77 -41.92
CA ALA A 482 -4.42 -3.48 -43.07
C ALA A 482 -3.65 -4.75 -42.65
N TRP A 483 -2.92 -4.71 -41.52
CA TRP A 483 -2.21 -5.88 -41.00
C TRP A 483 -3.16 -7.02 -40.67
N VAL A 484 -4.17 -6.74 -39.85
CA VAL A 484 -5.19 -7.71 -39.44
C VAL A 484 -6.11 -8.08 -40.61
N GLY A 485 -6.35 -7.15 -41.52
CA GLY A 485 -7.16 -7.36 -42.72
C GLY A 485 -6.50 -8.22 -43.80
N SER A 486 -5.22 -8.55 -43.65
CA SER A 486 -4.49 -9.41 -44.59
C SER A 486 -5.15 -10.79 -44.67
N LYS A 487 -5.16 -11.38 -45.87
CA LYS A 487 -5.81 -12.70 -46.13
C LYS A 487 -5.26 -13.80 -45.20
N MET A 488 -3.97 -13.71 -44.87
CA MET A 488 -3.30 -14.64 -43.97
C MET A 488 -3.76 -14.47 -42.52
N ALA A 489 -3.81 -13.23 -42.01
CA ALA A 489 -4.26 -12.98 -40.64
C ALA A 489 -5.75 -13.34 -40.48
N LYS A 490 -6.62 -12.92 -41.39
CA LYS A 490 -8.04 -13.28 -41.36
C LYS A 490 -8.26 -14.79 -41.28
N LYS A 491 -7.58 -15.58 -42.13
CA LYS A 491 -7.71 -17.05 -42.11
C LYS A 491 -7.28 -17.67 -40.78
N ARG A 492 -6.31 -17.08 -40.08
CA ARG A 492 -5.84 -17.58 -38.77
C ARG A 492 -6.75 -17.18 -37.60
N ILE A 493 -7.50 -16.10 -37.76
CA ILE A 493 -8.38 -15.55 -36.73
C ILE A 493 -9.81 -16.11 -36.89
N GLU A 494 -10.30 -16.22 -38.13
CA GLU A 494 -11.60 -16.78 -38.51
C GLU A 494 -11.67 -18.28 -38.12
N GLY A 495 -12.65 -18.64 -37.30
CA GLY A 495 -12.88 -20.03 -36.87
C GLY A 495 -12.09 -20.48 -35.63
N SER A 496 -11.37 -19.57 -34.97
CA SER A 496 -10.64 -19.88 -33.73
C SER A 496 -11.53 -20.02 -32.49
N GLY A 497 -12.74 -19.43 -32.50
CA GLY A 497 -13.69 -19.46 -31.37
C GLY A 497 -13.26 -18.63 -30.14
N ALA A 498 -12.13 -17.93 -30.21
CA ALA A 498 -11.61 -17.15 -29.09
C ALA A 498 -12.20 -15.72 -29.08
N LYS A 499 -12.84 -15.33 -27.97
CA LYS A 499 -13.49 -14.00 -27.79
C LYS A 499 -12.60 -12.82 -28.20
N GLY A 500 -11.29 -12.87 -27.91
CA GLY A 500 -10.34 -11.80 -28.28
C GLY A 500 -10.06 -11.68 -29.77
N LYS A 501 -10.08 -12.81 -30.49
CA LYS A 501 -9.88 -12.88 -31.94
C LYS A 501 -11.13 -12.37 -32.68
N ASP A 502 -12.31 -12.69 -32.18
CA ASP A 502 -13.58 -12.14 -32.68
C ASP A 502 -13.69 -10.63 -32.45
N ALA A 503 -13.27 -10.15 -31.27
CA ALA A 503 -13.20 -8.72 -30.96
C ALA A 503 -12.28 -8.00 -31.96
N LEU A 504 -11.10 -8.56 -32.25
CA LEU A 504 -10.15 -8.01 -33.22
C LEU A 504 -10.75 -7.92 -34.64
N LEU A 505 -11.44 -8.96 -35.11
CA LEU A 505 -12.12 -8.95 -36.42
C LEU A 505 -13.25 -7.90 -36.47
N SER A 506 -14.09 -7.83 -35.45
CA SER A 506 -15.21 -6.88 -35.41
C SER A 506 -14.75 -5.42 -35.55
N LYS A 507 -13.64 -5.05 -34.90
CA LYS A 507 -13.08 -3.70 -34.88
C LYS A 507 -12.41 -3.30 -36.19
N THR A 508 -11.93 -4.28 -36.96
CA THR A 508 -11.37 -4.03 -38.29
C THR A 508 -12.45 -3.86 -39.35
N ILE A 509 -13.55 -4.61 -39.23
CA ILE A 509 -14.71 -4.58 -40.15
C ILE A 509 -15.58 -3.34 -39.91
N SER A 510 -15.69 -2.86 -38.67
CA SER A 510 -16.42 -1.63 -38.34
C SER A 510 -15.82 -0.43 -39.09
N LYS A 511 -16.52 -0.01 -40.15
CA LYS A 511 -16.36 1.32 -40.76
C LYS A 511 -16.75 2.34 -39.70
N SER A 512 -15.86 3.30 -39.47
CA SER A 512 -16.00 4.42 -38.55
C SER A 512 -17.46 4.89 -38.34
N THR A 513 -18.07 4.54 -37.19
CA THR A 513 -19.01 5.39 -36.42
C THR A 513 -19.52 4.70 -35.14
N SER A 514 -19.44 5.46 -34.03
CA SER A 514 -20.29 5.48 -32.83
C SER A 514 -20.13 4.50 -31.64
N PRO A 515 -20.42 4.98 -30.39
CA PRO A 515 -20.00 4.42 -29.11
C PRO A 515 -21.02 3.45 -28.48
N ASP A 516 -21.61 2.55 -29.25
CA ASP A 516 -22.65 1.63 -28.74
C ASP A 516 -22.14 0.21 -28.40
N PHE A 517 -20.84 -0.06 -28.54
CA PHE A 517 -20.30 -1.41 -28.33
C PHE A 517 -20.06 -1.78 -26.85
N MET A 518 -20.23 -0.84 -25.91
CA MET A 518 -20.17 -1.14 -24.46
C MET A 518 -21.44 -1.79 -23.92
N ARG A 519 -22.49 -1.98 -24.75
CA ARG A 519 -23.72 -2.67 -24.35
C ARG A 519 -23.78 -4.16 -24.68
N HIS A 520 -22.89 -4.68 -25.51
CA HIS A 520 -22.94 -6.07 -25.96
C HIS A 520 -21.88 -7.01 -25.33
N LEU A 521 -21.20 -6.55 -24.27
CA LEU A 521 -20.44 -7.41 -23.35
C LEU A 521 -21.06 -7.41 -21.94
N SER A 522 -22.37 -7.10 -21.84
CA SER A 522 -23.16 -7.07 -20.59
C SER A 522 -24.30 -8.12 -20.58
N LEU A 523 -24.17 -9.14 -21.42
CA LEU A 523 -24.92 -10.40 -21.45
C LEU A 523 -23.81 -11.39 -21.85
N ASP A 524 -23.22 -12.21 -20.99
CA ASP A 524 -23.74 -12.95 -19.84
C ASP A 524 -22.74 -12.94 -18.67
#